data_AF-A0A1I3R619-F1
#
_entry.id   AF-A0A1I3R619-F1
#
_cell.length_a   1.000
_cell.length_b   1.000
_cell.length_c   1.000
_cell.angle_alpha   90.00
_cell.angle_beta   90.00
_cell.angle_gamma   90.00
#
_symmetry.space_group_name_H-M   'P 1'
#
loop_
_entity.id
_entity.type
_entity.pdbx_description
1 polymer ?
#
loop_
_entity_poly.entity_id
_entity_poly.type
_entity_poly.pdbx_seq_one_letter_code
_entity_poly.pdbx_strand_id
1 'polypeptide(L)' 'MGRRPAYAPLRVYLNNRRIGTLSREASGAISFAYHESWLAWDAAFPVSLSLPELPPEIRTVT' A
#
# COMPACT_ATOMS: atom_id res chain seq x y z
N MET A 1 -26.91 -5.46 -3.44
CA MET A 1 -26.35 -5.60 -4.79
C MET A 1 -25.16 -4.65 -4.90
N GLY A 2 -23.94 -5.14 -4.63
CA GLY A 2 -22.74 -4.29 -4.51
C GLY A 2 -22.22 -3.85 -5.87
N ARG A 3 -22.06 -2.54 -6.07
CA ARG A 3 -21.53 -1.96 -7.31
C ARG A 3 -20.10 -2.45 -7.52
N ARG A 4 -19.84 -3.15 -8.63
CA ARG A 4 -18.48 -3.59 -9.00
C ARG A 4 -17.56 -2.36 -9.12
N PRO A 5 -16.31 -2.43 -8.63
CA PRO A 5 -15.35 -1.35 -8.78
C PRO A 5 -15.20 -1.02 -10.27
N ALA A 6 -15.33 0.27 -10.61
CA ALA A 6 -15.26 0.72 -12.00
C ALA A 6 -13.83 0.70 -12.58
N TYR A 7 -12.82 0.57 -11.72
CA TYR A 7 -11.40 0.67 -12.09
C TYR A 7 -10.63 -0.53 -11.57
N ALA A 8 -9.75 -1.06 -12.42
CA ALA A 8 -8.78 -2.05 -12.00
C ALA A 8 -7.81 -1.41 -10.97
N PRO A 9 -7.39 -2.15 -9.93
CA PRO A 9 -6.37 -1.67 -9.00
C PRO A 9 -5.08 -1.29 -9.74
N LEU A 10 -4.46 -0.18 -9.33
CA LEU A 10 -3.23 0.32 -9.93
C LEU A 10 -2.03 -0.27 -9.21
N ARG A 11 -1.11 -0.89 -9.96
CA ARG A 11 0.17 -1.34 -9.42
C ARG A 11 1.11 -0.14 -9.31
N VAL A 12 1.72 0.03 -8.15
CA VAL A 12 2.65 1.13 -7.87
C VAL A 12 4.08 0.60 -7.88
N TYR A 13 4.95 1.27 -8.64
CA TYR A 13 6.34 0.90 -8.81
C TYR A 13 7.27 2.06 -8.43
N LEU A 14 8.44 1.72 -7.91
CA LEU A 14 9.58 2.62 -7.76
C LEU A 14 10.82 1.90 -8.28
N ASN A 15 11.55 2.55 -9.18
CA ASN A 15 12.79 2.02 -9.75
C ASN A 15 12.62 0.57 -10.22
N ASN A 16 11.57 0.32 -11.01
CA ASN A 16 11.21 -1.01 -11.55
C ASN A 16 10.84 -2.09 -10.52
N ARG A 17 10.76 -1.78 -9.22
CA ARG A 17 10.28 -2.70 -8.17
C ARG A 17 8.83 -2.38 -7.81
N ARG A 18 7.98 -3.41 -7.70
CA ARG A 18 6.59 -3.24 -7.24
C ARG A 18 6.59 -2.93 -5.75
N ILE A 19 6.13 -1.74 -5.38
CA ILE A 19 5.97 -1.33 -3.98
C ILE A 19 4.63 -1.78 -3.44
N GLY A 20 3.56 -1.70 -4.24
CA GLY A 20 2.22 -1.87 -3.70
C GLY A 20 1.13 -1.82 -4.76
N THR A 21 -0.10 -1.69 -4.26
CA THR A 21 -1.31 -1.59 -5.06
C THR A 21 -2.20 -0.50 -4.48
N LEU A 22 -2.67 0.39 -5.34
CA LEU A 22 -3.68 1.40 -5.03
C LEU A 22 -5.04 0.89 -5.53
N SER A 23 -6.03 0.83 -4.66
CA SER A 23 -7.40 0.47 -5.00
C SER A 23 -8.35 1.64 -4.77
N ARG A 24 -9.37 1.71 -5.62
CA ARG A 24 -10.48 2.65 -5.49
C ARG A 24 -11.79 1.89 -5.45
N GLU A 25 -12.52 2.04 -4.35
CA GLU A 25 -13.86 1.47 -4.21
C GLU A 25 -14.89 2.23 -5.06
N ALA A 26 -16.04 1.60 -5.31
CA ALA A 26 -17.15 2.25 -5.98
C ALA A 26 -17.70 3.47 -5.21
N SER A 27 -17.49 3.52 -3.89
CA SER A 27 -17.80 4.66 -3.01
C SER A 27 -16.89 5.86 -3.24
N GLY A 28 -15.74 5.66 -3.90
CA GLY A 28 -14.68 6.66 -4.03
C GLY A 28 -13.61 6.56 -2.94
N ALA A 29 -13.77 5.68 -1.94
CA ALA A 29 -12.72 5.40 -0.97
C ALA A 29 -11.45 4.88 -1.67
N ILE A 30 -10.29 5.38 -1.22
CA ILE A 30 -8.97 5.02 -1.76
C ILE A 30 -8.20 4.31 -0.66
N SER A 31 -7.61 3.18 -1.01
CA SER A 31 -6.76 2.39 -0.13
C SER A 31 -5.46 2.02 -0.83
N PHE A 32 -4.40 1.92 -0.05
CA PHE A 32 -3.08 1.52 -0.52
C PHE A 32 -2.60 0.34 0.31
N ALA A 33 -2.10 -0.69 -0.36
CA ALA A 33 -1.50 -1.86 0.27
C ALA A 33 -0.10 -2.08 -0.28
N TYR A 34 0.87 -2.21 0.62
CA TYR A 34 2.23 -2.57 0.25
C TYR A 34 2.29 -4.01 -0.24
N HIS A 35 3.21 -4.25 -1.16
CA HIS A 35 3.47 -5.54 -1.74
C HIS A 35 4.42 -6.32 -0.82
N GLU A 36 4.15 -7.60 -0.63
CA GLU A 36 4.96 -8.50 0.18
C GLU A 36 6.47 -8.46 -0.17
N SER A 37 6.81 -8.41 -1.46
CA SER A 37 8.23 -8.34 -1.88
C SER A 37 8.91 -7.00 -1.58
N TRP A 38 8.13 -5.95 -1.34
CA TRP A 38 8.65 -4.66 -0.88
C TRP A 38 8.87 -4.74 0.62
N LEU A 39 7.86 -5.19 1.38
CA LEU A 39 7.94 -5.42 2.82
C LEU A 39 9.09 -6.35 3.25
N ALA A 40 9.36 -7.39 2.46
CA ALA A 40 10.44 -8.34 2.72
C ALA A 40 11.84 -7.80 2.34
N TRP A 41 11.93 -6.58 1.79
CA TRP A 41 13.20 -5.99 1.39
C TRP A 41 13.81 -5.17 2.53
N ASP A 42 15.08 -5.42 2.84
CA ASP A 42 15.78 -4.77 3.95
C ASP A 42 15.83 -3.23 3.85
N ALA A 43 15.91 -2.70 2.63
CA ALA A 43 15.91 -1.25 2.38
C ALA A 43 14.51 -0.69 2.09
N ALA A 44 13.44 -1.42 2.46
CA ALA A 44 12.09 -0.92 2.31
C ALA A 44 11.85 0.31 3.19
N PHE A 45 11.05 1.23 2.65
CA PHE A 45 10.67 2.44 3.35
C PHE A 45 9.22 2.79 2.99
N PRO A 46 8.53 3.57 3.84
CA PRO A 46 7.16 3.97 3.53
C PRO A 46 7.13 4.96 2.35
N VAL A 47 6.20 4.77 1.43
CA VAL A 47 6.01 5.66 0.26
C VAL A 47 5.60 7.08 0.68
N SER A 48 5.02 7.21 1.88
CA SER A 48 4.70 8.47 2.53
C SER A 48 4.69 8.27 4.04
N LEU A 49 5.08 9.30 4.80
CA LEU A 49 4.98 9.29 6.26
C LEU A 49 3.54 9.14 6.77
N SER A 50 2.55 9.52 5.96
CA SER A 50 1.12 9.32 6.26
C SER A 50 0.62 7.90 5.97
N LEU A 51 1.46 7.06 5.37
CA LEU A 51 1.17 5.66 5.03
C LEU A 51 2.24 4.75 5.64
N PRO A 52 2.37 4.70 6.98
CA PRO A 52 3.45 3.95 7.61
C PRO A 52 3.29 2.45 7.35
N GLU A 53 4.38 1.83 6.91
CA GLU A 53 4.57 0.37 6.95
C GLU A 53 4.66 -0.01 8.43
N LEU A 54 3.62 -0.63 9.00
CA LEU A 54 3.70 -1.09 10.38
C LEU A 54 3.33 -2.57 10.45
N PRO A 55 4.34 -3.46 10.51
CA PRO A 55 4.24 -4.59 11.42
C PRO A 55 4.00 -4.03 12.84
N PRO A 56 3.19 -4.68 13.67
CA PRO A 56 2.66 -4.14 14.92
C PRO A 56 3.69 -3.81 16.02
N GLU A 57 4.99 -4.03 15.79
CA GLU A 57 6.02 -4.04 16.85
C GLU A 57 6.75 -2.71 17.04
N ILE A 58 6.65 -1.76 16.11
CA ILE A 58 7.37 -0.48 16.17
C ILE A 58 6.37 0.69 16.34
N ARG A 59 5.61 0.66 17.43
CA ARG A 59 4.81 1.81 17.90
C ARG A 59 5.19 2.29 19.31
N THR A 60 6.27 1.78 19.89
CA THR A 60 6.74 2.23 21.21
C THR A 60 8.00 3.07 21.07
N VAL A 61 7.81 4.38 20.99
CA VAL A 61 8.84 5.33 21.41
C VAL A 61 8.69 5.45 22.92
N THR A 62 9.64 4.87 23.66
CA THR A 62 10.00 5.31 25.02
C THR A 62 11.28 6.10 24.92
#